data_AF-A0A8B7E2P0-F1
#
_entry.id   AF-A0A8B7E2P0-F1
#
_cell.length_a   1.000
_cell.length_b   1.000
_cell.length_c   1.000
_cell.angle_alpha   90.00
_cell.angle_beta   90.00
_cell.angle_gamma   90.00
#
_symmetry.space_group_name_H-M   'P 1'
#
loop_
_entity.id
_entity.type
_entity.pdbx_description
1 polymer ?
#
loop_
_entity_poly.entity_id
_entity_poly.type
_entity_poly.pdbx_seq_one_letter_code
_entity_poly.pdbx_strand_id
1 'polypeptide(L)'
;MSASLKVRCIDLAYVSNGYIYHTRYDNADAIPIGSIQRSGDNILELIKSMANSDYLKDPAGYKHGNSIFYDVLGIFMVHYPFRLHKVLCYMTCFVVVLYILLKLYKQAKLSANPESASFASVFLSFCVINISNIFGILSGLAVSFILIKFNAMMTWYTHMWFAFPLFGLPTLFGISLGHCLGSIVIKKWVEVNIRSFLYAVLLTHSSILFVLNQFEIKSSFLVWLWLLFPFMCICLPYDYLKLTICRNHIKILVLHLIGSVVPSLITVYHLFILYKFFVPLFGRTGTEIPGDAVLALVTALTCIVILFYLINLIHGAKNGPKFVILLGLLSFIPLFIALSGQLKPFSIGYYTTPKRFFMQHILRTFHNSDGSIRKQDSGIWLQPMDYLHVQDINTIPFFKNMQRLECEGSYCSLPYYYSMRVIARSQASLHSVCTCTLALM
;
A
#
# COMPACT_ATOMS: atom_id res chain seq x y z
N MET A 1 14.46 -33.45 1.76
CA MET A 1 14.82 -32.02 1.73
C MET A 1 15.15 -31.65 0.30
N SER A 2 14.27 -30.91 -0.38
CA SER A 2 14.57 -30.40 -1.73
C SER A 2 15.63 -29.31 -1.59
N ALA A 3 16.86 -29.59 -2.02
CA ALA A 3 17.87 -28.57 -2.22
C ALA A 3 17.39 -27.71 -3.40
N SER A 4 16.75 -26.58 -3.10
CA SER A 4 16.44 -25.61 -4.15
C SER A 4 17.76 -25.14 -4.77
N LEU A 5 17.91 -25.36 -6.07
CA LEU A 5 18.97 -24.75 -6.85
C LEU A 5 18.85 -23.22 -6.68
N LYS A 6 19.75 -22.63 -5.88
CA LYS A 6 19.82 -21.18 -5.68
C LYS A 6 20.54 -20.55 -6.88
N VAL A 7 19.86 -20.52 -8.02
CA VAL A 7 20.29 -19.74 -9.17
C VAL A 7 19.97 -18.28 -8.91
N ARG A 8 20.99 -17.42 -9.00
CA ARG A 8 20.81 -15.96 -8.91
C ARG A 8 20.49 -15.45 -10.31
N CYS A 9 19.32 -14.85 -10.46
CA CYS A 9 18.86 -14.23 -11.70
C CYS A 9 18.57 -12.76 -11.48
N ILE A 10 18.70 -11.95 -12.53
CA ILE A 10 18.21 -10.58 -12.57
C ILE A 10 16.90 -10.61 -13.37
N ASP A 11 15.81 -10.17 -12.74
CA ASP A 11 14.50 -10.04 -13.37
C ASP A 11 14.27 -8.58 -13.72
N LEU A 12 14.19 -8.28 -15.02
CA LEU A 12 13.96 -6.94 -15.55
C LEU A 12 12.58 -6.93 -16.21
N ALA A 13 11.61 -6.31 -15.53
CA ALA A 13 10.24 -6.21 -16.01
C ALA A 13 9.76 -4.75 -16.00
N TYR A 14 9.10 -4.34 -17.08
CA TYR A 14 8.38 -3.07 -17.12
C TYR A 14 7.04 -3.21 -16.42
N VAL A 15 6.75 -2.26 -15.52
CA VAL A 15 5.50 -2.21 -14.74
C VAL A 15 4.49 -1.21 -15.33
N SER A 16 4.83 -0.56 -16.46
CA SER A 16 3.94 0.41 -17.09
C SER A 16 2.74 -0.26 -17.76
N ASN A 17 1.57 0.37 -17.64
CA ASN A 17 0.31 -0.04 -18.28
C ASN A 17 -0.02 -1.53 -18.12
N GLY A 18 0.00 -2.06 -16.89
CA GLY A 18 -0.30 -3.47 -16.63
C GLY A 18 -1.69 -3.94 -17.05
N TYR A 19 -2.59 -3.05 -17.48
CA TYR A 19 -3.94 -3.40 -17.90
C TYR A 19 -4.01 -4.13 -19.24
N ILE A 20 -3.03 -3.97 -20.13
CA ILE A 20 -3.05 -4.63 -21.43
C ILE A 20 -2.39 -6.02 -21.40
N TYR A 21 -1.63 -6.33 -20.35
CA TYR A 21 -0.90 -7.59 -20.21
C TYR A 21 -1.81 -8.81 -20.39
N HIS A 22 -1.38 -9.79 -21.20
CA HIS A 22 -2.16 -10.97 -21.60
C HIS A 22 -3.51 -10.62 -22.25
N THR A 23 -3.54 -9.59 -23.11
CA THR A 23 -4.73 -9.23 -23.88
C THR A 23 -4.35 -8.94 -25.32
N ARG A 24 -5.34 -8.88 -26.22
CA ARG A 24 -5.13 -8.48 -27.62
C ARG A 24 -4.59 -7.05 -27.80
N TYR A 25 -4.63 -6.23 -26.75
CA TYR A 25 -4.13 -4.85 -26.75
C TYR A 25 -2.65 -4.77 -26.40
N ASP A 26 -2.03 -5.88 -26.01
CA ASP A 26 -0.59 -6.00 -25.82
C ASP A 26 0.09 -6.15 -27.19
N ASN A 27 0.14 -5.06 -27.94
CA ASN A 27 0.66 -5.01 -29.31
C ASN A 27 1.76 -3.93 -29.42
N ALA A 28 2.40 -3.87 -30.59
CA ALA A 28 3.53 -2.98 -30.83
C ALA A 28 3.18 -1.49 -30.59
N ASP A 29 1.95 -1.07 -30.88
CA ASP A 29 1.50 0.31 -30.70
C ASP A 29 1.42 0.71 -29.21
N ALA A 30 1.30 -0.26 -28.31
CA ALA A 30 1.26 -0.03 -26.87
C ALA A 30 2.65 0.14 -26.24
N ILE A 31 3.73 -0.10 -27.00
CA ILE A 31 5.12 0.05 -26.53
C ILE A 31 5.53 1.53 -26.63
N PRO A 32 5.81 2.22 -25.51
CA PRO A 32 6.23 3.62 -25.58
C PRO A 32 7.54 3.78 -26.36
N ILE A 33 7.62 4.82 -27.19
CA ILE A 33 8.80 5.11 -28.02
C ILE A 33 10.06 5.19 -27.13
N GLY A 34 11.12 4.53 -27.58
CA GLY A 34 12.40 4.46 -26.88
C GLY A 34 12.46 3.45 -25.73
N SER A 35 11.38 2.73 -25.40
CA SER A 35 11.43 1.69 -24.36
C SER A 35 12.36 0.54 -24.75
N ILE A 36 12.28 0.07 -26.00
CA ILE A 36 13.14 -1.01 -26.51
C ILE A 36 14.61 -0.58 -26.53
N GLN A 37 14.91 0.61 -27.05
CA GLN A 37 16.27 1.16 -27.06
C GLN A 37 16.83 1.26 -25.63
N ARG A 38 16.07 1.87 -24.70
CA ARG A 38 16.50 1.98 -23.30
C ARG A 38 16.66 0.62 -22.61
N SER A 39 15.81 -0.36 -22.95
CA SER A 39 15.98 -1.75 -22.48
C SER A 39 17.33 -2.30 -22.94
N GLY A 40 17.63 -2.17 -24.24
CA GLY A 40 18.87 -2.61 -24.84
C GLY A 40 20.08 -1.92 -24.23
N ASP A 41 20.04 -0.59 -24.08
CA ASP A 41 21.12 0.20 -23.49
C ASP A 41 21.38 -0.21 -22.03
N ASN A 42 20.31 -0.37 -21.22
CA ASN A 42 20.42 -0.80 -19.83
C ASN A 42 21.00 -2.22 -19.71
N ILE A 43 20.53 -3.16 -20.54
CA ILE A 43 21.02 -4.55 -20.55
C ILE A 43 22.48 -4.60 -21.02
N LEU A 44 22.81 -3.87 -22.09
CA LEU A 44 24.17 -3.81 -22.62
C LEU A 44 25.14 -3.22 -21.59
N GLU A 45 24.75 -2.12 -20.93
CA GLU A 45 25.59 -1.50 -19.91
C GLU A 45 25.73 -2.38 -18.67
N LEU A 46 24.66 -3.07 -18.26
CA LEU A 46 24.73 -4.09 -17.20
C LEU A 46 25.70 -5.22 -17.57
N ILE A 47 25.62 -5.77 -18.79
CA ILE A 47 26.51 -6.83 -19.26
C ILE A 47 27.97 -6.34 -19.30
N LYS A 48 28.23 -5.15 -19.86
CA LYS A 48 29.56 -4.55 -19.88
C LYS A 48 30.10 -4.34 -18.48
N SER A 49 29.29 -3.80 -17.57
CA SER A 49 29.64 -3.58 -16.18
C SER A 49 29.98 -4.90 -15.49
N MET A 50 29.17 -5.95 -15.68
CA MET A 50 29.44 -7.28 -15.13
C MET A 50 30.69 -7.93 -15.72
N ALA A 51 30.88 -7.86 -17.04
CA ALA A 51 32.01 -8.47 -17.74
C ALA A 51 33.36 -7.80 -17.39
N ASN A 52 33.35 -6.48 -17.19
CA ASN A 52 34.54 -5.71 -16.81
C ASN A 52 34.72 -5.61 -15.28
N SER A 53 33.78 -6.12 -14.49
CA SER A 53 33.86 -6.07 -13.03
C SER A 53 34.90 -7.06 -12.52
N ASP A 54 35.69 -6.62 -11.54
CA ASP A 54 36.53 -7.53 -10.77
C ASP A 54 35.71 -8.53 -9.94
N TYR A 55 34.39 -8.38 -9.85
CA TYR A 55 33.48 -9.37 -9.27
C TYR A 55 33.67 -10.76 -9.88
N LEU A 56 33.89 -10.86 -11.20
CA LEU A 56 34.09 -12.16 -11.85
C LEU A 56 35.44 -12.78 -11.50
N LYS A 57 36.43 -11.96 -11.09
CA LYS A 57 37.77 -12.41 -10.67
C LYS A 57 37.82 -12.75 -9.19
N ASP A 58 37.26 -11.89 -8.35
CA ASP A 58 37.12 -12.08 -6.91
C ASP A 58 35.69 -11.72 -6.42
N PRO A 59 34.75 -12.68 -6.46
CA PRO A 59 33.40 -12.46 -5.93
C PRO A 59 33.36 -12.26 -4.42
N ALA A 60 34.44 -12.59 -3.67
CA ALA A 60 34.44 -12.54 -2.21
C ALA A 60 34.44 -11.10 -1.70
N GLY A 61 35.20 -10.20 -2.34
CA GLY A 61 35.27 -8.77 -2.01
C GLY A 61 33.92 -8.04 -2.13
N TYR A 62 33.03 -8.52 -2.99
CA TYR A 62 31.74 -7.90 -3.30
C TYR A 62 30.54 -8.54 -2.58
N LYS A 63 30.78 -9.37 -1.55
CA LYS A 63 29.72 -9.90 -0.66
C LYS A 63 29.17 -8.82 0.29
N HIS A 64 28.77 -7.67 -0.23
CA HIS A 64 28.21 -6.55 0.54
C HIS A 64 26.78 -6.84 1.04
N GLY A 65 26.17 -7.94 0.60
CA GLY A 65 24.84 -8.36 1.02
C GLY A 65 23.75 -7.59 0.29
N ASN A 66 22.62 -7.40 0.97
CA ASN A 66 21.48 -6.69 0.41
C ASN A 66 21.82 -5.20 0.14
N SER A 67 21.21 -4.62 -0.88
CA SER A 67 21.23 -3.18 -1.16
C SER A 67 19.86 -2.56 -0.92
N ILE A 68 19.85 -1.26 -0.66
CA ILE A 68 18.66 -0.44 -0.83
C ILE A 68 18.80 0.27 -2.15
N PHE A 69 17.69 0.29 -2.87
CA PHE A 69 17.53 1.14 -4.02
C PHE A 69 16.10 1.67 -4.09
N TYR A 70 15.97 2.89 -4.58
CA TYR A 70 14.68 3.50 -4.87
C TYR A 70 14.84 4.60 -5.92
N ASP A 71 13.75 4.86 -6.61
CA ASP A 71 13.68 5.89 -7.62
C ASP A 71 13.24 7.23 -7.00
N VAL A 72 13.83 8.33 -7.46
CA VAL A 72 13.46 9.69 -7.05
C VAL A 72 12.74 10.37 -8.21
N LEU A 73 11.40 10.30 -8.18
CA LEU A 73 10.48 11.01 -9.08
C LEU A 73 10.65 10.70 -10.58
N GLY A 74 11.27 9.57 -10.92
CA GLY A 74 11.62 9.15 -12.27
C GLY A 74 12.85 9.85 -12.84
N ILE A 75 13.60 10.59 -12.01
CA ILE A 75 14.74 11.40 -12.45
C ILE A 75 16.04 10.61 -12.32
N PHE A 76 16.26 9.98 -11.17
CA PHE A 76 17.44 9.15 -10.91
C PHE A 76 17.16 8.11 -9.83
N MET A 77 18.00 7.07 -9.81
CA MET A 77 17.96 6.00 -8.83
C MET A 77 18.99 6.25 -7.73
N VAL A 78 18.57 6.16 -6.47
CA VAL A 78 19.48 6.10 -5.32
C VAL A 78 19.76 4.64 -5.02
N HIS A 79 21.02 4.26 -4.84
CA HIS A 79 21.40 2.93 -4.38
C HIS A 79 22.53 2.98 -3.34
N TYR A 80 22.50 2.11 -2.34
CA TYR A 80 23.60 1.98 -1.37
C TYR A 80 23.50 0.64 -0.61
N PRO A 81 24.60 0.17 0.04
CA PRO A 81 24.58 -1.07 0.80
C PRO A 81 23.61 -1.00 1.99
N PHE A 82 22.84 -2.08 2.22
CA PHE A 82 21.89 -2.13 3.34
C PHE A 82 22.57 -2.03 4.71
N ARG A 83 23.83 -2.46 4.83
CA ARG A 83 24.60 -2.29 6.07
C ARG A 83 24.79 -0.81 6.43
N LEU A 84 25.09 0.03 5.43
CA LEU A 84 25.17 1.48 5.62
C LEU A 84 23.82 2.04 6.06
N HIS A 85 22.72 1.59 5.42
CA HIS A 85 21.37 1.97 5.82
C HIS A 85 21.08 1.69 7.29
N LYS A 86 21.38 0.47 7.76
CA LYS A 86 21.17 0.07 9.15
C LYS A 86 21.89 1.02 10.10
N VAL A 87 23.16 1.32 9.82
CA VAL A 87 23.96 2.25 10.63
C VAL A 87 23.33 3.64 10.65
N LEU A 88 22.97 4.19 9.48
CA LEU A 88 22.32 5.50 9.38
C LEU A 88 20.99 5.53 10.15
N CYS A 89 20.17 4.49 10.05
CA CYS A 89 18.91 4.40 10.77
C CYS A 89 19.11 4.35 12.28
N TYR A 90 20.00 3.47 12.78
CA TYR A 90 20.25 3.35 14.22
C TYR A 90 20.86 4.63 14.78
N MET A 91 21.79 5.27 14.07
CA MET A 91 22.36 6.55 14.46
C MET A 91 21.29 7.65 14.49
N THR A 92 20.42 7.71 13.49
CA THR A 92 19.32 8.70 13.46
C THR A 92 18.36 8.48 14.64
N CYS A 93 17.92 7.24 14.88
CA CYS A 93 17.07 6.90 16.02
C CYS A 93 17.74 7.26 17.36
N PHE A 94 19.03 6.93 17.51
CA PHE A 94 19.78 7.24 18.73
C PHE A 94 19.86 8.75 18.97
N VAL A 95 20.23 9.54 17.95
CA VAL A 95 20.32 11.00 18.05
C VAL A 95 18.97 11.62 18.40
N VAL A 96 17.88 11.16 17.76
CA VAL A 96 16.51 11.66 18.04
C VAL A 96 16.08 11.34 19.46
N VAL A 97 16.27 10.10 19.92
CA VAL A 97 15.91 9.69 21.29
C VAL A 97 16.75 10.44 22.31
N LEU A 98 18.07 10.54 22.11
CA LEU A 98 18.96 11.30 22.98
C LEU A 98 18.55 12.78 23.05
N TYR A 99 18.24 13.39 21.90
CA TYR A 99 17.75 14.76 21.83
C TYR A 99 16.48 14.95 22.68
N ILE A 100 15.49 14.06 22.55
CA ILE A 100 14.24 14.13 23.32
C ILE A 100 14.54 13.97 24.83
N LEU A 101 15.35 12.98 25.22
CA LEU A 101 15.70 12.74 26.62
C LEU A 101 16.43 13.92 27.25
N LEU A 102 17.40 14.52 26.55
CA LEU A 102 18.13 15.70 27.04
C LEU A 102 17.19 16.90 27.22
N LYS A 103 16.21 17.08 26.33
CA LYS A 103 15.21 18.14 26.44
C LYS A 103 14.29 17.94 27.63
N LEU A 104 13.79 16.72 27.82
CA LEU A 104 12.95 16.37 28.97
C LEU A 104 13.72 16.52 30.29
N TYR A 105 14.98 16.08 30.34
CA TYR A 105 15.84 16.19 31.52
C TYR A 105 16.14 17.66 31.89
N LYS A 106 16.57 18.46 30.91
CA LYS A 106 16.87 19.89 31.13
C LYS A 106 15.65 20.64 31.64
N GLN A 107 14.48 20.29 31.14
CA GLN A 107 13.22 20.91 31.52
C GLN A 107 12.76 20.49 32.93
N ALA A 108 12.92 19.23 33.31
CA ALA A 108 12.64 18.76 34.67
C ALA A 108 13.49 19.50 35.72
N LYS A 109 14.73 19.90 35.36
CA LYS A 109 15.66 20.59 36.27
C LYS A 109 15.41 22.10 36.41
N LEU A 110 14.80 22.75 35.42
CA LEU A 110 14.73 24.23 35.35
C LEU A 110 13.42 24.84 35.89
N SER A 111 12.49 24.05 36.42
CA SER A 111 11.17 24.46 36.95
C SER A 111 10.35 25.40 36.04
N ALA A 112 9.35 24.79 35.40
CA ALA A 112 8.12 25.40 34.89
C ALA A 112 8.25 26.53 33.84
N ASN A 113 8.30 26.12 32.57
CA ASN A 113 7.65 26.90 31.50
C ASN A 113 6.35 26.16 31.14
N PRO A 114 5.15 26.76 31.22
CA PRO A 114 3.89 26.06 30.93
C PRO A 114 3.81 25.48 29.51
N GLU A 115 4.59 25.98 28.56
CA GLU A 115 4.65 25.47 27.17
C GLU A 115 5.54 24.21 26.97
N SER A 116 5.88 23.50 28.04
CA SER A 116 6.97 22.53 28.04
C SER A 116 6.47 21.08 28.19
N ALA A 117 7.11 20.11 27.50
CA ALA A 117 6.62 18.73 27.40
C ALA A 117 7.18 17.88 28.56
N SER A 118 6.34 17.13 29.28
CA SER A 118 6.78 16.22 30.33
C SER A 118 6.94 14.80 29.81
N PHE A 119 7.64 13.93 30.54
CA PHE A 119 7.75 12.51 30.17
C PHE A 119 6.38 11.86 30.02
N ALA A 120 5.48 12.12 30.98
CA ALA A 120 4.11 11.61 30.96
C ALA A 120 3.32 12.15 29.75
N SER A 121 3.45 13.43 29.40
CA SER A 121 2.72 14.00 28.26
C SER A 121 3.24 13.46 26.92
N VAL A 122 4.54 13.22 26.77
CA VAL A 122 5.12 12.57 25.58
C VAL A 122 4.64 11.12 25.47
N PHE A 123 4.68 10.36 26.57
CA PHE A 123 4.25 8.95 26.56
C PHE A 123 2.76 8.80 26.21
N LEU A 124 1.89 9.59 26.84
CA LEU A 124 0.45 9.57 26.53
C LEU A 124 0.18 10.04 25.08
N SER A 125 0.92 11.04 24.59
CA SER A 125 0.81 11.49 23.20
C SER A 125 1.25 10.39 22.22
N PHE A 126 2.28 9.62 22.55
CA PHE A 126 2.74 8.47 21.78
C PHE A 126 1.65 7.39 21.71
N CYS A 127 1.01 7.06 22.84
CA CYS A 127 -0.12 6.14 22.85
C CYS A 127 -1.28 6.65 21.96
N VAL A 128 -1.65 7.92 22.09
CA VAL A 128 -2.72 8.52 21.27
C VAL A 128 -2.39 8.44 19.78
N ILE A 129 -1.17 8.77 19.35
CA ILE A 129 -0.77 8.69 17.94
C ILE A 129 -0.87 7.27 17.41
N ASN A 130 -0.34 6.28 18.14
CA ASN A 130 -0.38 4.88 17.70
C ASN A 130 -1.81 4.34 17.64
N ILE A 131 -2.66 4.67 18.62
CA ILE A 131 -4.10 4.32 18.59
C ILE A 131 -4.78 5.01 17.40
N SER A 132 -4.47 6.28 17.14
CA SER A 132 -5.03 7.02 15.99
C SER A 132 -4.68 6.36 14.65
N ASN A 133 -3.47 5.84 14.50
CA ASN A 133 -3.07 5.09 13.31
C ASN A 133 -3.90 3.81 13.12
N ILE A 134 -4.21 3.11 14.21
CA ILE A 134 -5.10 1.93 14.18
C ILE A 134 -6.50 2.35 13.71
N PHE A 135 -7.07 3.44 14.27
CA PHE A 135 -8.34 3.98 13.79
C PHE A 135 -8.32 4.34 12.29
N GLY A 136 -7.20 4.89 11.80
CA GLY A 136 -6.98 5.16 10.38
C GLY A 136 -7.06 3.94 9.48
N ILE A 137 -6.31 2.88 9.85
CA ILE A 137 -6.30 1.62 9.11
C ILE A 137 -7.69 0.99 9.13
N LEU A 138 -8.33 0.93 10.30
CA LEU A 138 -9.66 0.36 10.45
C LEU A 138 -10.71 1.15 9.64
N SER A 139 -10.65 2.47 9.59
CA SER A 139 -11.57 3.29 8.80
C SER A 139 -11.42 3.06 7.29
N GLY A 140 -10.19 2.92 6.78
CA GLY A 140 -9.95 2.58 5.37
C GLY A 140 -10.43 1.17 5.02
N LEU A 141 -10.15 0.19 5.89
CA LEU A 141 -10.62 -1.19 5.72
C LEU A 141 -12.13 -1.33 5.86
N ALA A 142 -12.77 -0.50 6.70
CA ALA A 142 -14.23 -0.46 6.82
C ALA A 142 -14.89 -0.10 5.49
N VAL A 143 -14.31 0.83 4.71
CA VAL A 143 -14.79 1.13 3.36
C VAL A 143 -14.68 -0.10 2.46
N SER A 144 -13.55 -0.80 2.46
CA SER A 144 -13.41 -2.05 1.68
C SER A 144 -14.48 -3.08 2.07
N PHE A 145 -14.75 -3.26 3.36
CA PHE A 145 -15.80 -4.16 3.83
C PHE A 145 -17.21 -3.73 3.36
N ILE A 146 -17.51 -2.42 3.40
CA ILE A 146 -18.77 -1.88 2.90
C ILE A 146 -18.92 -2.17 1.39
N LEU A 147 -17.88 -1.93 0.59
CA LEU A 147 -17.93 -2.21 -0.86
C LEU A 147 -18.19 -3.70 -1.15
N ILE A 148 -17.57 -4.61 -0.39
CA ILE A 148 -17.83 -6.05 -0.51
C ILE A 148 -19.29 -6.37 -0.16
N LYS A 149 -19.80 -5.82 0.95
CA LYS A 149 -21.18 -6.07 1.39
C LYS A 149 -22.24 -5.59 0.40
N PHE A 150 -21.98 -4.49 -0.31
CA PHE A 150 -22.90 -3.88 -1.26
C PHE A 150 -22.58 -4.21 -2.73
N ASN A 151 -21.69 -5.18 -3.01
CA ASN A 151 -21.26 -5.55 -4.35
C ASN A 151 -20.76 -4.37 -5.22
N ALA A 152 -20.09 -3.39 -4.59
CA ALA A 152 -19.50 -2.22 -5.23
C ALA A 152 -17.96 -2.32 -5.28
N MET A 153 -17.44 -3.54 -5.40
CA MET A 153 -16.01 -3.85 -5.37
C MET A 153 -15.30 -3.34 -6.64
N MET A 154 -14.00 -3.06 -6.52
CA MET A 154 -13.14 -2.67 -7.65
C MET A 154 -13.57 -1.42 -8.44
N THR A 155 -14.40 -0.53 -7.89
CA THR A 155 -14.87 0.72 -8.55
C THR A 155 -13.74 1.65 -9.00
N TRP A 156 -12.55 1.49 -8.43
CA TRP A 156 -11.31 2.19 -8.79
C TRP A 156 -10.55 1.55 -9.98
N TYR A 157 -10.96 0.39 -10.50
CA TYR A 157 -10.19 -0.37 -11.49
C TYR A 157 -9.96 0.40 -12.79
N THR A 158 -11.01 0.93 -13.41
CA THR A 158 -10.88 1.77 -14.61
C THR A 158 -10.25 3.13 -14.27
N HIS A 159 -10.61 3.68 -13.11
CA HIS A 159 -10.26 5.03 -12.67
C HIS A 159 -9.33 4.98 -11.46
N MET A 160 -8.06 4.63 -11.69
CA MET A 160 -7.05 4.46 -10.64
C MET A 160 -6.96 5.64 -9.66
N TRP A 161 -7.16 6.88 -10.14
CA TRP A 161 -7.12 8.08 -9.29
C TRP A 161 -8.18 8.06 -8.18
N PHE A 162 -9.28 7.31 -8.37
CA PHE A 162 -10.39 7.20 -7.43
C PHE A 162 -10.04 6.36 -6.19
N ALA A 163 -9.00 5.52 -6.26
CA ALA A 163 -8.55 4.72 -5.13
C ALA A 163 -8.16 5.58 -3.91
N PHE A 164 -7.50 6.73 -4.14
CA PHE A 164 -7.08 7.60 -3.05
C PHE A 164 -8.25 8.31 -2.37
N PRO A 165 -9.19 9.00 -3.07
CA PRO A 165 -10.38 9.53 -2.42
C PRO A 165 -11.17 8.46 -1.66
N LEU A 166 -11.32 7.27 -2.26
CA LEU A 166 -12.13 6.19 -1.69
C LEU A 166 -11.56 5.60 -0.41
N PHE A 167 -10.24 5.39 -0.32
CA PHE A 167 -9.61 4.76 0.85
C PHE A 167 -8.79 5.74 1.71
N GLY A 168 -8.14 6.71 1.07
CA GLY A 168 -7.31 7.71 1.72
C GLY A 168 -8.11 8.64 2.62
N LEU A 169 -9.19 9.26 2.13
CA LEU A 169 -10.00 10.21 2.92
C LEU A 169 -10.58 9.58 4.21
N PRO A 170 -11.19 8.36 4.17
CA PRO A 170 -11.58 7.67 5.40
C PRO A 170 -10.40 7.41 6.34
N THR A 171 -9.23 7.04 5.83
CA THR A 171 -8.05 6.89 6.70
C THR A 171 -7.63 8.21 7.33
N LEU A 172 -7.61 9.32 6.58
CA LEU A 172 -7.30 10.64 7.14
C LEU A 172 -8.32 11.01 8.23
N PHE A 173 -9.60 10.74 7.99
CA PHE A 173 -10.68 10.93 8.95
C PHE A 173 -10.45 10.10 10.22
N GLY A 174 -10.21 8.79 10.09
CA GLY A 174 -9.99 7.89 11.22
C GLY A 174 -8.79 8.30 12.08
N ILE A 175 -7.67 8.68 11.46
CA ILE A 175 -6.48 9.18 12.18
C ILE A 175 -6.80 10.47 12.93
N SER A 176 -7.44 11.43 12.25
CA SER A 176 -7.74 12.73 12.84
C SER A 176 -8.79 12.62 13.96
N LEU A 177 -9.79 11.74 13.79
CA LEU A 177 -10.79 11.44 14.81
C LEU A 177 -10.15 10.78 16.04
N GLY A 178 -9.35 9.74 15.84
CA GLY A 178 -8.62 9.08 16.92
C GLY A 178 -7.75 10.05 17.71
N HIS A 179 -7.09 10.97 17.00
CA HIS A 179 -6.24 11.98 17.63
C HIS A 179 -7.05 13.01 18.42
N CYS A 180 -8.16 13.52 17.86
CA CYS A 180 -9.04 14.45 18.56
C CYS A 180 -9.64 13.82 19.83
N LEU A 181 -10.18 12.61 19.73
CA LEU A 181 -10.75 11.88 20.87
C LEU A 181 -9.66 11.58 21.92
N GLY A 182 -8.53 11.02 21.50
CA GLY A 182 -7.41 10.74 22.39
C GLY A 182 -6.87 11.99 23.07
N SER A 183 -6.75 13.10 22.35
CA SER A 183 -6.32 14.40 22.90
C SER A 183 -7.28 14.92 23.97
N ILE A 184 -8.60 14.78 23.78
CA ILE A 184 -9.60 15.17 24.79
C ILE A 184 -9.45 14.32 26.05
N VAL A 185 -9.21 13.02 25.91
CA VAL A 185 -9.06 12.10 27.04
C VAL A 185 -7.78 12.41 27.84
N ILE A 186 -6.63 12.54 27.17
CA ILE A 186 -5.35 12.73 27.88
C ILE A 186 -5.23 14.10 28.54
N LYS A 187 -5.90 15.14 28.01
CA LYS A 187 -5.94 16.49 28.60
C LYS A 187 -6.53 16.51 30.01
N LYS A 188 -7.30 15.49 30.41
CA LYS A 188 -7.81 15.33 31.78
C LYS A 188 -6.74 14.93 32.79
N TRP A 189 -5.64 14.33 32.32
CA TRP A 189 -4.61 13.73 33.16
C TRP A 189 -3.32 14.54 33.15
N VAL A 190 -2.92 15.05 31.97
CA VAL A 190 -1.66 15.79 31.78
C VAL A 190 -1.85 16.92 30.78
N GLU A 191 -1.23 18.07 31.06
CA GLU A 191 -1.14 19.15 30.09
C GLU A 191 -0.29 18.70 28.88
N VAL A 192 -0.95 18.64 27.72
CA VAL A 192 -0.34 18.19 26.46
C VAL A 192 -0.21 19.38 25.52
N ASN A 193 1.02 19.61 25.10
CA ASN A 193 1.38 20.69 24.19
C ASN A 193 1.76 20.13 22.83
N ILE A 194 1.76 20.97 21.80
CA ILE A 194 2.19 20.58 20.43
C ILE A 194 3.58 19.92 20.42
N ARG A 195 4.46 20.31 21.35
CA ARG A 195 5.80 19.74 21.51
C ARG A 195 5.77 18.28 21.97
N SER A 196 4.81 17.92 22.83
CA SER A 196 4.60 16.54 23.28
C SER A 196 4.21 15.64 22.11
N PHE A 197 3.33 16.12 21.24
CA PHE A 197 2.95 15.39 20.03
C PHE A 197 4.08 15.33 19.00
N LEU A 198 4.86 16.41 18.83
CA LEU A 198 6.04 16.38 17.96
C LEU A 198 7.06 15.31 18.40
N TYR A 199 7.40 15.26 19.69
CA TYR A 199 8.29 14.23 20.23
C TYR A 199 7.69 12.83 20.10
N ALA A 200 6.40 12.68 20.36
CA ALA A 200 5.72 11.41 20.21
C ALA A 200 5.71 10.92 18.74
N VAL A 201 5.54 11.80 17.77
CA VAL A 201 5.66 11.49 16.33
C VAL A 201 7.05 10.99 15.97
N LEU A 202 8.09 11.68 16.45
CA LEU A 202 9.49 11.28 16.24
C LEU A 202 9.79 9.91 16.86
N LEU A 203 9.25 9.65 18.07
CA LEU A 203 9.36 8.36 18.73
C LEU A 203 8.62 7.26 17.94
N THR A 204 7.40 7.51 17.45
CA THR A 204 6.66 6.55 16.62
C THR A 204 7.44 6.18 15.36
N HIS A 205 7.99 7.15 14.63
CA HIS A 205 8.85 6.86 13.47
C HIS A 205 10.11 6.11 13.86
N SER A 206 10.76 6.49 14.96
CA SER A 206 11.95 5.80 15.45
C SER A 206 11.65 4.33 15.80
N SER A 207 10.50 4.06 16.43
CA SER A 207 10.04 2.71 16.73
C SER A 207 9.75 1.90 15.47
N ILE A 208 9.00 2.46 14.51
CA ILE A 208 8.71 1.80 13.23
C ILE A 208 10.01 1.53 12.48
N LEU A 209 10.90 2.53 12.39
CA LEU A 209 12.17 2.41 11.69
C LEU A 209 13.07 1.34 12.33
N PHE A 210 13.09 1.27 13.66
CA PHE A 210 13.82 0.23 14.38
C PHE A 210 13.28 -1.16 14.02
N VAL A 211 11.96 -1.36 14.11
CA VAL A 211 11.30 -2.63 13.78
C VAL A 211 11.57 -3.04 12.33
N LEU A 212 11.38 -2.14 11.37
CA LEU A 212 11.61 -2.43 9.96
C LEU A 212 13.07 -2.81 9.68
N ASN A 213 14.05 -2.20 10.37
CA ASN A 213 15.45 -2.58 10.24
C ASN A 213 15.77 -3.95 10.86
N GLN A 214 15.13 -4.34 11.98
CA GLN A 214 15.29 -5.68 12.56
C GLN A 214 14.82 -6.77 11.59
N PHE A 215 13.70 -6.53 10.90
CA PHE A 215 13.16 -7.44 9.88
C PHE A 215 13.82 -7.29 8.50
N GLU A 216 14.89 -6.51 8.40
CA GLU A 216 15.58 -6.23 7.14
C GLU A 216 14.67 -5.73 6.00
N ILE A 217 13.66 -4.94 6.32
CA ILE A 217 12.73 -4.39 5.34
C ILE A 217 13.37 -3.18 4.64
N LYS A 218 13.58 -3.32 3.32
CA LYS A 218 14.35 -2.35 2.51
C LYS A 218 13.58 -1.05 2.28
N SER A 219 12.24 -1.08 2.28
CA SER A 219 11.38 0.12 2.21
C SER A 219 11.44 1.00 3.46
N SER A 220 12.20 0.61 4.49
CA SER A 220 12.47 1.43 5.68
C SER A 220 13.11 2.78 5.35
N PHE A 221 13.71 2.96 4.18
CA PHE A 221 14.22 4.26 3.73
C PHE A 221 13.14 5.35 3.71
N LEU A 222 11.88 5.01 3.38
CA LEU A 222 10.78 5.98 3.39
C LEU A 222 10.54 6.51 4.80
N VAL A 223 10.45 5.60 5.79
CA VAL A 223 10.27 5.98 7.20
C VAL A 223 11.48 6.76 7.71
N TRP A 224 12.70 6.41 7.27
CA TRP A 224 13.92 7.14 7.60
C TRP A 224 13.91 8.57 7.06
N LEU A 225 13.48 8.80 5.82
CA LEU A 225 13.34 10.16 5.27
C LEU A 225 12.36 11.01 6.09
N TRP A 226 11.23 10.40 6.49
CA TRP A 226 10.23 11.04 7.36
C TRP A 226 10.70 11.23 8.80
N LEU A 227 11.75 10.56 9.26
CA LEU A 227 12.39 10.85 10.55
C LEU A 227 13.44 11.97 10.39
N LEU A 228 14.30 11.85 9.38
CA LEU A 228 15.47 12.72 9.17
C LEU A 228 15.08 14.15 8.81
N PHE A 229 14.26 14.35 7.77
CA PHE A 229 13.98 15.69 7.25
C PHE A 229 13.24 16.57 8.26
N PRO A 230 12.17 16.09 8.92
CA PRO A 230 11.49 16.88 9.94
C PRO A 230 12.36 17.13 11.18
N PHE A 231 13.19 16.16 11.60
CA PHE A 231 14.14 16.40 12.69
C PHE A 231 15.13 17.52 12.34
N MET A 232 15.72 17.48 11.14
CA MET A 232 16.69 18.48 10.67
C MET A 232 16.06 19.86 10.42
N CYS A 233 14.85 19.92 9.87
CA CYS A 233 14.23 21.19 9.45
C CYS A 233 13.34 21.81 10.54
N ILE A 234 12.84 21.02 11.49
CA ILE A 234 11.92 21.50 12.53
C ILE A 234 12.64 21.56 13.87
N CYS A 235 13.19 20.44 14.36
CA CYS A 235 13.70 20.36 15.73
C CYS A 235 14.99 21.17 15.93
N LEU A 236 15.98 21.01 15.05
CA LEU A 236 17.25 21.74 15.19
C LEU A 236 17.08 23.27 15.08
N PRO A 237 16.35 23.82 14.08
CA PRO A 237 16.20 25.26 13.94
C PRO A 237 15.30 25.85 15.02
N TYR A 238 14.32 25.11 15.52
CA TYR A 238 13.45 25.57 16.61
C TYR A 238 14.24 25.96 17.86
N ASP A 239 15.23 25.15 18.24
CA ASP A 239 16.10 25.42 19.37
C ASP A 239 17.17 26.48 19.06
N TYR A 240 17.83 26.38 17.89
CA TYR A 240 18.89 27.29 17.51
C TYR A 240 18.38 28.74 17.39
N LEU A 241 17.22 28.92 16.78
CA LEU A 241 16.58 30.23 16.59
C LEU A 241 15.73 30.66 17.80
N LYS A 242 15.71 29.87 18.89
CA LYS A 242 14.90 30.10 20.10
C LYS A 242 13.45 30.47 19.77
N LEU A 243 12.82 29.74 18.85
CA LEU A 243 11.47 30.06 18.39
C LEU A 243 10.44 29.73 19.48
N THR A 244 9.58 30.69 19.79
CA THR A 244 8.34 30.46 20.56
C THR A 244 7.16 30.33 19.62
N ILE A 245 6.31 29.33 19.85
CA ILE A 245 5.12 29.05 19.03
C ILE A 245 4.24 30.29 18.92
N CYS A 246 3.91 30.90 20.05
CA CYS A 246 3.05 32.08 20.16
C CYS A 246 3.51 33.30 19.32
N ARG A 247 4.82 33.46 19.09
CA ARG A 247 5.39 34.62 18.40
C ARG A 247 5.75 34.34 16.94
N ASN A 248 6.03 33.08 16.59
CA ASN A 248 6.64 32.70 15.32
C ASN A 248 5.83 31.65 14.55
N HIS A 249 4.49 31.63 14.71
CA HIS A 249 3.61 30.63 14.08
C HIS A 249 3.86 30.43 12.57
N ILE A 250 4.06 31.52 11.80
CA ILE A 250 4.34 31.44 10.36
C ILE A 250 5.70 30.77 10.10
N LYS A 251 6.76 31.15 10.81
CA LYS A 251 8.09 30.55 10.65
C LYS A 251 8.06 29.06 10.97
N ILE A 252 7.36 28.67 12.03
CA ILE A 252 7.22 27.27 12.42
C ILE A 252 6.43 26.48 11.37
N LEU A 253 5.36 27.05 10.82
CA LEU A 253 4.62 26.44 9.71
C LEU A 253 5.52 26.26 8.48
N VAL A 254 6.29 27.27 8.10
CA VAL A 254 7.25 27.19 6.98
C VAL A 254 8.29 26.09 7.21
N LEU A 255 8.85 25.98 8.42
CA LEU A 255 9.79 24.89 8.76
C LEU A 255 9.14 23.50 8.67
N HIS A 256 7.87 23.37 9.09
CA HIS A 256 7.12 22.11 8.95
C HIS A 256 6.88 21.75 7.48
N LEU A 257 6.54 22.73 6.64
CA LEU A 257 6.35 22.52 5.21
C LEU A 257 7.68 22.11 4.54
N ILE A 258 8.76 22.86 4.77
CA ILE A 258 10.09 22.54 4.21
C ILE A 258 10.54 21.13 4.62
N GLY A 259 10.39 20.79 5.90
CA GLY A 259 10.76 19.47 6.43
C GLY A 259 9.91 18.31 5.92
N SER A 260 8.72 18.58 5.35
CA SER A 260 7.81 17.54 4.86
C SER A 260 7.72 17.45 3.34
N VAL A 261 8.10 18.50 2.58
CA VAL A 261 7.96 18.53 1.11
C VAL A 261 8.70 17.37 0.44
N VAL A 262 10.01 17.22 0.68
CA VAL A 262 10.83 16.17 0.05
C VAL A 262 10.30 14.76 0.37
N PRO A 263 10.12 14.36 1.64
CA PRO A 263 9.63 13.02 1.94
C PRO A 263 8.19 12.79 1.45
N SER A 264 7.34 13.83 1.41
CA SER A 264 5.98 13.74 0.84
C SER A 264 5.99 13.46 -0.65
N LEU A 265 6.78 14.22 -1.43
CA LEU A 265 6.87 14.03 -2.88
C LEU A 265 7.34 12.60 -3.21
N ILE A 266 8.38 12.13 -2.53
CA ILE A 266 8.89 10.76 -2.70
C ILE A 266 7.82 9.74 -2.32
N THR A 267 7.12 9.93 -1.21
CA THR A 267 6.12 8.97 -0.71
C THR A 267 4.88 8.92 -1.61
N VAL A 268 4.38 10.06 -2.08
CA VAL A 268 3.25 10.14 -3.03
C VAL A 268 3.63 9.53 -4.38
N TYR A 269 4.85 9.77 -4.86
CA TYR A 269 5.35 9.14 -6.08
C TYR A 269 5.40 7.61 -5.97
N HIS A 270 5.90 7.09 -4.85
CA HIS A 270 5.91 5.64 -4.61
C HIS A 270 4.49 5.07 -4.48
N LEU A 271 3.56 5.77 -3.82
CA LEU A 271 2.14 5.37 -3.79
C LEU A 271 1.55 5.27 -5.20
N PHE A 272 1.86 6.24 -6.06
CA PHE A 272 1.40 6.22 -7.45
C PHE A 272 1.95 5.03 -8.24
N ILE A 273 3.24 4.68 -8.04
CA ILE A 273 3.82 3.46 -8.62
C ILE A 273 3.12 2.21 -8.08
N LEU A 274 2.87 2.14 -6.77
CA LEU A 274 2.18 1.01 -6.15
C LEU A 274 0.77 0.85 -6.72
N TYR A 275 0.03 1.95 -6.95
CA TYR A 275 -1.26 1.88 -7.63
C TYR A 275 -1.13 1.40 -9.08
N LYS A 276 -0.17 1.93 -9.85
CA LYS A 276 0.08 1.47 -11.22
C LYS A 276 0.37 -0.03 -11.30
N PHE A 277 1.00 -0.60 -10.28
CA PHE A 277 1.25 -2.03 -10.17
C PHE A 277 0.03 -2.81 -9.70
N PHE A 278 -0.52 -2.46 -8.54
CA PHE A 278 -1.57 -3.24 -7.88
C PHE A 278 -2.92 -3.16 -8.59
N VAL A 279 -3.29 -2.00 -9.15
CA VAL A 279 -4.61 -1.83 -9.74
C VAL A 279 -4.84 -2.80 -10.91
N PRO A 280 -3.96 -2.86 -11.93
CA PRO A 280 -4.10 -3.84 -12.99
C PRO A 280 -3.90 -5.28 -12.53
N LEU A 281 -3.02 -5.50 -11.53
CA LEU A 281 -2.75 -6.82 -10.97
C LEU A 281 -4.02 -7.46 -10.40
N PHE A 282 -4.85 -6.69 -9.69
CA PHE A 282 -6.12 -7.20 -9.13
C PHE A 282 -7.20 -7.51 -10.17
N GLY A 283 -7.03 -7.08 -11.42
CA GLY A 283 -7.84 -7.54 -12.55
C GLY A 283 -7.41 -8.91 -13.12
N ARG A 284 -6.39 -9.55 -12.52
CA ARG A 284 -5.82 -10.82 -13.01
C ARG A 284 -5.25 -11.78 -11.94
N THR A 285 -5.40 -11.49 -10.65
CA THR A 285 -4.90 -12.36 -9.55
C THR A 285 -5.91 -13.39 -9.05
N GLY A 286 -7.10 -13.45 -9.66
CA GLY A 286 -8.18 -14.34 -9.24
C GLY A 286 -9.05 -13.74 -8.14
N THR A 287 -9.77 -14.61 -7.44
CA THR A 287 -10.91 -14.28 -6.57
C THR A 287 -10.63 -14.44 -5.08
N GLU A 288 -9.44 -14.91 -4.69
CA GLU A 288 -9.13 -15.16 -3.27
C GLU A 288 -8.77 -13.89 -2.50
N ILE A 289 -8.07 -12.94 -3.13
CA ILE A 289 -7.56 -11.76 -2.45
C ILE A 289 -8.45 -10.55 -2.78
N PRO A 290 -9.13 -9.95 -1.79
CA PRO A 290 -9.92 -8.75 -2.01
C PRO A 290 -9.01 -7.55 -2.33
N GLY A 291 -8.99 -7.15 -3.60
CA GLY A 291 -8.16 -6.04 -4.08
C GLY A 291 -8.45 -4.72 -3.36
N ASP A 292 -9.72 -4.47 -3.01
CA ASP A 292 -10.14 -3.30 -2.23
C ASP A 292 -9.44 -3.23 -0.86
N ALA A 293 -9.28 -4.36 -0.17
CA ALA A 293 -8.65 -4.38 1.15
C ALA A 293 -7.15 -4.13 1.06
N VAL A 294 -6.49 -4.66 0.02
CA VAL A 294 -5.06 -4.43 -0.19
C VAL A 294 -4.79 -2.98 -0.56
N LEU A 295 -5.57 -2.38 -1.46
CA LEU A 295 -5.43 -0.96 -1.78
C LEU A 295 -5.76 -0.08 -0.58
N ALA A 296 -6.78 -0.42 0.20
CA ALA A 296 -7.08 0.29 1.44
C ALA A 296 -5.89 0.27 2.40
N LEU A 297 -5.25 -0.89 2.60
CA LEU A 297 -4.08 -1.02 3.46
C LEU A 297 -2.87 -0.25 2.93
N VAL A 298 -2.54 -0.38 1.64
CA VAL A 298 -1.41 0.34 1.00
C VAL A 298 -1.61 1.86 1.12
N THR A 299 -2.83 2.32 0.85
CA THR A 299 -3.19 3.74 0.98
C THR A 299 -3.09 4.19 2.43
N ALA A 300 -3.61 3.40 3.36
CA ALA A 300 -3.60 3.73 4.78
C ALA A 300 -2.19 3.83 5.35
N LEU A 301 -1.31 2.88 5.03
CA LEU A 301 0.10 2.90 5.45
C LEU A 301 0.83 4.15 4.93
N THR A 302 0.53 4.55 3.68
CA THR A 302 1.10 5.76 3.08
C THR A 302 0.56 7.02 3.78
N CYS A 303 -0.75 7.09 4.00
CA CYS A 303 -1.40 8.18 4.72
C CYS A 303 -0.83 8.35 6.13
N ILE A 304 -0.60 7.25 6.86
CA ILE A 304 0.01 7.27 8.20
C ILE A 304 1.37 7.95 8.15
N VAL A 305 2.25 7.49 7.25
CA VAL A 305 3.61 8.05 7.10
C VAL A 305 3.57 9.55 6.78
N ILE A 306 2.64 10.02 5.94
CA ILE A 306 2.47 11.44 5.60
C ILE A 306 1.87 12.26 6.76
N LEU A 307 0.84 11.74 7.42
CA LEU A 307 0.01 12.50 8.37
C LEU A 307 0.66 12.75 9.72
N PHE A 308 1.69 12.00 10.08
CA PHE A 308 2.37 12.14 11.37
C PHE A 308 2.80 13.59 11.65
N TYR A 309 3.23 14.36 10.65
CA TYR A 309 3.65 15.74 10.87
C TYR A 309 2.51 16.76 10.75
N LEU A 310 1.45 16.42 10.02
CA LEU A 310 0.24 17.23 9.90
C LEU A 310 -0.62 17.16 11.17
N ILE A 311 -0.54 16.07 11.93
CA ILE A 311 -1.34 15.90 13.15
C ILE A 311 -1.00 16.94 14.22
N ASN A 312 0.26 17.38 14.27
CA ASN A 312 0.71 18.47 15.14
C ASN A 312 0.02 19.79 14.77
N LEU A 313 -0.22 20.02 13.47
CA LEU A 313 -0.93 21.19 12.97
C LEU A 313 -2.43 21.12 13.29
N ILE A 314 -3.04 19.92 13.19
CA ILE A 314 -4.44 19.70 13.59
C ILE A 314 -4.62 19.97 15.09
N HIS A 315 -3.69 19.50 15.93
CA HIS A 315 -3.72 19.74 17.37
C HIS A 315 -3.62 21.23 17.72
N GLY A 316 -2.73 21.96 17.04
CA GLY A 316 -2.52 23.39 17.26
C GLY A 316 -3.61 24.28 16.65
N ALA A 317 -4.42 23.77 15.71
CA ALA A 317 -5.45 24.54 15.04
C ALA A 317 -6.71 24.68 15.92
N LYS A 318 -7.17 25.92 16.15
CA LYS A 318 -8.42 26.22 16.87
C LYS A 318 -9.65 25.51 16.26
N ASN A 319 -9.64 25.27 14.95
CA ASN A 319 -10.72 24.62 14.20
C ASN A 319 -10.48 23.13 13.94
N GLY A 320 -9.55 22.46 14.65
CA GLY A 320 -9.23 21.04 14.45
C GLY A 320 -10.45 20.12 14.38
N PRO A 321 -11.42 20.18 15.31
CA PRO A 321 -12.64 19.36 15.23
C PRO A 321 -13.49 19.61 13.98
N LYS A 322 -13.58 20.85 13.50
CA LYS A 322 -14.29 21.18 12.25
C LYS A 322 -13.60 20.56 11.04
N PHE A 323 -12.26 20.51 11.04
CA PHE A 323 -11.49 19.84 10.01
C PHE A 323 -11.75 18.32 10.01
N VAL A 324 -11.87 17.68 11.18
CA VAL A 324 -12.25 16.25 11.27
C VAL A 324 -13.65 16.01 10.71
N ILE A 325 -14.62 16.88 11.04
CA ILE A 325 -15.98 16.79 10.49
C ILE A 325 -15.94 16.93 8.96
N LEU A 326 -15.18 17.90 8.43
CA LEU A 326 -15.00 18.08 7.00
C LEU A 326 -14.40 16.83 6.34
N LEU A 327 -13.35 16.23 6.90
CA LEU A 327 -12.79 14.98 6.38
C LEU A 327 -13.80 13.84 6.39
N GLY A 328 -14.62 13.75 7.44
CA GLY A 328 -15.72 12.79 7.51
C GLY A 328 -16.72 12.99 6.38
N LEU A 329 -17.21 14.23 6.19
CA LEU A 329 -18.13 14.57 5.10
C LEU A 329 -17.53 14.28 3.72
N LEU A 330 -16.27 14.66 3.50
CA LEU A 330 -15.56 14.40 2.24
C LEU A 330 -15.35 12.91 1.99
N SER A 331 -15.20 12.09 3.03
CA SER A 331 -15.05 10.64 2.90
C SER A 331 -16.34 9.93 2.44
N PHE A 332 -17.52 10.51 2.73
CA PHE A 332 -18.80 9.96 2.29
C PHE A 332 -19.04 10.15 0.78
N ILE A 333 -18.48 11.20 0.16
CA ILE A 333 -18.67 11.49 -1.26
C ILE A 333 -18.19 10.35 -2.18
N PRO A 334 -16.91 9.92 -2.13
CA PRO A 334 -16.44 8.81 -2.97
C PRO A 334 -17.12 7.49 -2.60
N LEU A 335 -17.44 7.25 -1.32
CA LEU A 335 -18.20 6.07 -0.93
C LEU A 335 -19.58 6.05 -1.59
N PHE A 336 -20.29 7.19 -1.59
CA PHE A 336 -21.59 7.31 -2.26
C PHE A 336 -21.48 7.09 -3.77
N ILE A 337 -20.49 7.69 -4.43
CA ILE A 337 -20.24 7.50 -5.88
C ILE A 337 -19.96 6.02 -6.21
N ALA A 338 -19.20 5.33 -5.35
CA ALA A 338 -18.91 3.91 -5.51
C ALA A 338 -20.20 3.07 -5.38
N LEU A 339 -21.00 3.33 -4.34
CA LEU A 339 -22.24 2.61 -4.07
C LEU A 339 -23.37 2.91 -5.07
N SER A 340 -23.38 4.10 -5.68
CA SER A 340 -24.36 4.45 -6.70
C SER A 340 -24.10 3.76 -8.04
N GLY A 341 -22.95 3.09 -8.20
CA GLY A 341 -22.58 2.38 -9.44
C GLY A 341 -22.27 3.31 -10.61
N GLN A 342 -21.92 4.58 -10.36
CA GLN A 342 -21.52 5.52 -11.42
C GLN A 342 -20.13 5.17 -11.99
N LEU A 343 -19.22 4.72 -11.14
CA LEU A 343 -17.87 4.28 -11.52
C LEU A 343 -17.83 2.75 -11.55
N LYS A 344 -18.50 2.15 -12.52
CA LYS A 344 -18.46 0.69 -12.69
C LYS A 344 -17.05 0.24 -13.08
N PRO A 345 -16.54 -0.86 -12.50
CA PRO A 345 -15.34 -1.52 -13.02
C PRO A 345 -15.57 -1.94 -14.48
N PHE A 346 -14.49 -2.02 -15.25
CA PHE A 346 -14.52 -2.46 -16.66
C PHE A 346 -15.48 -1.64 -17.54
N SER A 347 -15.48 -0.31 -17.36
CA SER A 347 -16.46 0.59 -17.95
C SER A 347 -16.43 0.55 -19.49
N ILE A 348 -17.62 0.47 -20.10
CA ILE A 348 -17.80 0.44 -21.56
C ILE A 348 -17.22 1.73 -22.15
N GLY A 349 -16.28 1.59 -23.10
CA GLY A 349 -15.55 2.71 -23.73
C GLY A 349 -14.09 2.82 -23.31
N TYR A 350 -13.67 2.16 -22.23
CA TYR A 350 -12.26 2.06 -21.82
C TYR A 350 -11.69 0.70 -22.23
N TYR A 351 -11.40 0.55 -23.53
CA TYR A 351 -10.87 -0.70 -24.10
C TYR A 351 -9.55 -1.15 -23.48
N THR A 352 -8.79 -0.21 -22.88
CA THR A 352 -7.49 -0.47 -22.26
C THR A 352 -7.58 -1.07 -20.86
N THR A 353 -8.77 -1.20 -20.25
CA THR A 353 -8.94 -1.80 -18.91
C THR A 353 -9.91 -2.99 -18.95
N PRO A 354 -9.57 -4.09 -19.65
CA PRO A 354 -10.49 -5.19 -19.89
C PRO A 354 -10.66 -6.10 -18.67
N LYS A 355 -11.86 -6.67 -18.55
CA LYS A 355 -12.10 -7.86 -17.73
C LYS A 355 -11.49 -9.10 -18.40
N ARG A 356 -11.05 -10.07 -17.60
CA ARG A 356 -10.38 -11.28 -18.07
C ARG A 356 -11.07 -12.53 -17.59
N PHE A 357 -11.18 -13.49 -18.51
CA PHE A 357 -11.69 -14.83 -18.26
C PHE A 357 -10.81 -15.85 -18.95
N PHE A 358 -10.59 -16.99 -18.30
CA PHE A 358 -10.28 -18.21 -19.04
C PHE A 358 -11.59 -18.88 -19.43
N MET A 359 -11.79 -19.09 -20.72
CA MET A 359 -12.96 -19.75 -21.28
C MET A 359 -12.51 -21.07 -21.88
N GLN A 360 -13.08 -22.18 -21.41
CA GLN A 360 -12.71 -23.52 -21.86
C GLN A 360 -13.98 -24.26 -22.27
N HIS A 361 -14.03 -24.74 -23.51
CA HIS A 361 -15.04 -25.70 -23.90
C HIS A 361 -14.69 -27.05 -23.25
N ILE A 362 -15.62 -27.58 -22.45
CA ILE A 362 -15.45 -28.83 -21.73
C ILE A 362 -16.48 -29.85 -22.21
N LEU A 363 -16.05 -31.10 -22.32
CA LEU A 363 -16.88 -32.27 -22.51
C LEU A 363 -16.48 -33.27 -21.43
N ARG A 364 -17.41 -33.65 -20.56
CA ARG A 364 -17.13 -34.55 -19.45
C ARG A 364 -18.02 -35.77 -19.54
N THR A 365 -17.39 -36.94 -19.40
CA THR A 365 -18.07 -38.24 -19.30
C THR A 365 -17.73 -38.82 -17.94
N PHE A 366 -18.76 -39.05 -17.13
CA PHE A 366 -18.64 -39.65 -15.81
C PHE A 366 -18.95 -41.14 -15.92
N HIS A 367 -18.08 -41.98 -15.38
CA HIS A 367 -18.22 -43.43 -15.41
C HIS A 367 -18.50 -43.98 -14.01
N ASN A 368 -19.30 -45.03 -13.92
CA ASN A 368 -19.48 -45.86 -12.72
C ASN A 368 -18.27 -46.78 -12.52
N SER A 369 -18.20 -47.46 -11.37
CA SER A 369 -17.12 -48.41 -11.04
C SER A 369 -17.05 -49.61 -11.99
N ASP A 370 -18.16 -49.95 -12.66
CA ASP A 370 -18.26 -51.00 -13.67
C ASP A 370 -17.88 -50.52 -15.09
N GLY A 371 -17.51 -49.25 -15.25
CA GLY A 371 -17.18 -48.63 -16.54
C GLY A 371 -18.37 -48.07 -17.31
N SER A 372 -19.62 -48.33 -16.88
CA SER A 372 -20.81 -47.79 -17.52
C SER A 372 -20.88 -46.26 -17.40
N ILE A 373 -21.43 -45.58 -18.41
CA ILE A 373 -21.56 -44.12 -18.40
C ILE A 373 -22.70 -43.74 -17.45
N ARG A 374 -22.37 -42.95 -16.42
CA ARG A 374 -23.32 -42.42 -15.44
C ARG A 374 -23.95 -41.10 -15.90
N LYS A 375 -23.13 -40.19 -16.43
CA LYS A 375 -23.52 -38.82 -16.80
C LYS A 375 -22.61 -38.32 -17.90
N GLN A 376 -23.15 -37.51 -18.80
CA GLN A 376 -22.38 -36.73 -19.76
C GLN A 376 -22.87 -35.30 -19.74
N ASP A 377 -21.94 -34.35 -19.78
CA ASP A 377 -22.26 -32.95 -19.95
C ASP A 377 -21.20 -32.22 -20.77
N SER A 378 -21.59 -31.07 -21.30
CA SER A 378 -20.71 -30.18 -22.05
C SER A 378 -21.08 -28.72 -21.84
N GLY A 379 -20.15 -27.82 -22.16
CA GLY A 379 -20.41 -26.39 -22.19
C GLY A 379 -19.14 -25.57 -22.07
N ILE A 380 -19.29 -24.26 -21.88
CA ILE A 380 -18.15 -23.37 -21.68
C ILE A 380 -17.97 -23.12 -20.20
N TRP A 381 -16.86 -23.59 -19.66
CA TRP A 381 -16.43 -23.26 -18.31
C TRP A 381 -15.71 -21.91 -18.30
N LEU A 382 -16.25 -20.99 -17.50
CA LEU A 382 -15.67 -19.67 -17.29
C LEU A 382 -14.96 -19.61 -15.94
N GLN A 383 -13.69 -19.21 -15.99
CA GLN A 383 -12.89 -18.91 -14.81
C GLN A 383 -12.58 -17.41 -14.77
N PRO A 384 -13.21 -16.64 -13.86
CA PRO A 384 -12.92 -15.23 -13.70
C PRO A 384 -11.53 -15.04 -13.08
N MET A 385 -10.86 -13.96 -13.49
CA MET A 385 -9.50 -13.63 -13.06
C MET A 385 -9.45 -12.45 -12.08
N ASP A 386 -10.60 -11.99 -11.62
CA ASP A 386 -10.78 -10.84 -10.73
C ASP A 386 -11.84 -11.12 -9.66
N TYR A 387 -11.86 -10.27 -8.62
CA TYR A 387 -12.66 -10.46 -7.42
C TYR A 387 -14.19 -10.30 -7.64
N LEU A 388 -14.65 -9.75 -8.76
CA LEU A 388 -16.09 -9.62 -9.05
C LEU A 388 -16.71 -10.92 -9.58
N HIS A 389 -15.91 -11.96 -9.84
CA HIS A 389 -16.37 -13.19 -10.45
C HIS A 389 -17.10 -12.93 -11.79
N VAL A 390 -18.37 -13.34 -11.90
CA VAL A 390 -19.24 -13.17 -13.07
C VAL A 390 -20.35 -12.14 -12.86
N GLN A 391 -20.35 -11.41 -11.73
CA GLN A 391 -21.46 -10.53 -11.34
C GLN A 391 -21.78 -9.46 -12.39
N ASP A 392 -20.76 -8.91 -13.03
CA ASP A 392 -20.86 -7.83 -14.01
C ASP A 392 -21.24 -8.31 -15.42
N ILE A 393 -21.04 -9.59 -15.74
CA ILE A 393 -21.30 -10.14 -17.08
C ILE A 393 -22.65 -10.85 -17.22
N ASN A 394 -23.38 -11.11 -16.14
CA ASN A 394 -24.72 -11.71 -16.20
C ASN A 394 -25.74 -10.86 -17.00
N THR A 395 -25.42 -9.60 -17.26
CA THR A 395 -26.23 -8.70 -18.09
C THR A 395 -26.02 -8.89 -19.59
N ILE A 396 -24.93 -9.56 -19.99
CA ILE A 396 -24.60 -9.81 -21.39
C ILE A 396 -25.47 -10.97 -21.91
N PRO A 397 -26.19 -10.84 -23.04
CA PRO A 397 -27.11 -11.86 -23.54
C PRO A 397 -26.49 -13.27 -23.64
N PHE A 398 -25.24 -13.36 -24.11
CA PHE A 398 -24.51 -14.63 -24.24
C PHE A 398 -24.32 -15.36 -22.89
N PHE A 399 -24.20 -14.61 -21.80
CA PHE A 399 -23.95 -15.12 -20.46
C PHE A 399 -25.22 -15.19 -19.59
N LYS A 400 -26.37 -14.81 -20.11
CA LYS A 400 -27.62 -14.72 -19.33
C LYS A 400 -28.11 -16.08 -18.80
N ASN A 401 -27.85 -17.15 -19.55
CA ASN A 401 -28.27 -18.53 -19.21
C ASN A 401 -27.16 -19.33 -18.52
N MET A 402 -26.13 -18.66 -18.02
CA MET A 402 -25.06 -19.33 -17.29
C MET A 402 -25.60 -20.00 -16.01
N GLN A 403 -25.23 -21.26 -15.81
CA GLN A 403 -25.57 -22.02 -14.62
C GLN A 403 -24.35 -22.23 -13.74
N ARG A 404 -24.53 -22.13 -12.43
CA ARG A 404 -23.50 -22.53 -11.49
C ARG A 404 -23.34 -24.04 -11.54
N LEU A 405 -22.12 -24.51 -11.77
CA LEU A 405 -21.83 -25.93 -11.82
C LEU A 405 -21.84 -26.54 -10.42
N GLU A 406 -22.56 -27.65 -10.25
CA GLU A 406 -22.48 -28.46 -9.04
C GLU A 406 -21.14 -29.22 -8.99
N CYS A 407 -20.44 -29.07 -7.87
CA CYS A 407 -19.13 -29.66 -7.68
C CYS A 407 -19.23 -31.12 -7.24
N GLU A 408 -18.96 -32.05 -8.17
CA GLU A 408 -18.92 -33.49 -7.89
C GLU A 408 -17.48 -34.03 -7.97
N GLY A 409 -17.06 -34.84 -7.00
CA GLY A 409 -15.77 -35.54 -7.01
C GLY A 409 -14.55 -34.67 -6.69
N SER A 410 -13.36 -35.24 -6.89
CA SER A 410 -12.10 -34.51 -6.68
C SER A 410 -11.98 -33.36 -7.66
N TYR A 411 -11.68 -32.16 -7.15
CA TYR A 411 -11.58 -30.93 -7.94
C TYR A 411 -12.85 -30.60 -8.76
N CYS A 412 -14.04 -31.03 -8.32
CA CYS A 412 -15.29 -30.85 -9.07
C CYS A 412 -15.31 -31.51 -10.46
N SER A 413 -14.40 -32.45 -10.72
CA SER A 413 -14.26 -33.13 -12.00
C SER A 413 -14.08 -32.16 -13.19
N LEU A 414 -13.33 -31.07 -12.95
CA LEU A 414 -13.03 -30.06 -13.97
C LEU A 414 -11.59 -30.20 -14.49
N PRO A 415 -11.36 -29.95 -15.80
CA PRO A 415 -10.03 -30.01 -16.39
C PRO A 415 -9.26 -28.72 -16.11
N TYR A 416 -8.65 -28.59 -14.93
CA TYR A 416 -7.87 -27.40 -14.61
C TYR A 416 -6.61 -27.33 -15.47
N TYR A 417 -6.49 -26.24 -16.23
CA TYR A 417 -5.28 -25.91 -16.98
C TYR A 417 -4.13 -25.44 -16.06
N TYR A 418 -4.47 -24.79 -14.94
CA TYR A 418 -3.51 -24.33 -13.94
C TYR A 418 -3.51 -25.24 -12.70
N SER A 419 -2.34 -25.39 -12.09
CA SER A 419 -2.16 -26.11 -10.82
C SER A 419 -3.12 -25.59 -9.74
N MET A 420 -4.01 -26.45 -9.25
CA MET A 420 -4.97 -26.15 -8.17
C MET A 420 -4.31 -25.72 -6.86
N ARG A 421 -3.04 -26.07 -6.63
CA ARG A 421 -2.28 -25.62 -5.44
C ARG A 421 -1.99 -24.11 -5.44
N VAL A 422 -2.04 -23.47 -6.61
CA VAL A 422 -1.84 -22.02 -6.76
C VAL A 422 -3.14 -21.24 -6.53
N ILE A 423 -4.30 -21.89 -6.69
CA ILE A 423 -5.60 -21.24 -6.79
C ILE A 423 -6.50 -21.50 -5.57
N ALA A 424 -6.34 -22.61 -4.86
CA ALA A 424 -7.11 -22.90 -3.65
C ALA A 424 -6.23 -23.59 -2.60
N ARG A 425 -5.94 -22.92 -1.48
CA ARG A 425 -5.12 -23.49 -0.38
C ARG A 425 -5.87 -24.50 0.50
N SER A 426 -7.19 -24.59 0.40
CA SER A 426 -8.03 -25.47 1.21
C SER A 426 -9.27 -26.00 0.46
N GLN A 427 -9.86 -27.11 0.94
CA GLN A 427 -11.08 -27.70 0.40
C GLN A 427 -12.32 -26.77 0.56
N ALA A 428 -12.32 -25.90 1.57
CA ALA A 428 -13.34 -24.86 1.73
C ALA A 428 -13.18 -23.70 0.73
N SER A 429 -11.93 -23.34 0.37
CA SER A 429 -11.66 -22.41 -0.73
C SER A 429 -12.01 -23.01 -2.09
N LEU A 430 -11.99 -24.33 -2.26
CA LEU A 430 -12.51 -24.95 -3.48
C LEU A 430 -13.98 -24.62 -3.70
N HIS A 431 -14.85 -24.53 -2.70
CA HIS A 431 -16.27 -24.18 -2.94
C HIS A 431 -16.51 -22.71 -3.31
N SER A 432 -15.62 -21.80 -2.89
CA SER A 432 -15.69 -20.36 -3.23
C SER A 432 -15.02 -20.06 -4.58
N VAL A 433 -13.85 -20.68 -4.86
CA VAL A 433 -13.18 -20.68 -6.17
C VAL A 433 -14.04 -21.40 -7.22
N CYS A 434 -14.71 -22.49 -6.84
CA CYS A 434 -15.66 -23.22 -7.69
C CYS A 434 -17.06 -22.60 -7.69
N THR A 435 -17.14 -21.27 -7.66
CA THR A 435 -18.20 -20.55 -8.38
C THR A 435 -17.95 -20.68 -9.90
N CYS A 436 -17.80 -21.93 -10.35
CA CYS A 436 -17.65 -22.31 -11.74
C CYS A 436 -18.99 -22.06 -12.41
N THR A 437 -19.00 -21.18 -13.41
CA THR A 437 -20.21 -20.91 -14.16
C THR A 437 -20.04 -21.53 -15.54
N LEU A 438 -20.99 -22.37 -15.90
CA LEU A 438 -21.08 -23.02 -17.20
C LEU A 438 -22.06 -22.19 -18.03
N ALA A 439 -21.61 -21.66 -19.17
CA ALA A 439 -22.55 -21.26 -20.21
C ALA A 439 -22.94 -22.53 -20.97
N LEU A 440 -24.21 -22.92 -20.82
CA LEU A 440 -24.81 -23.98 -21.64
C LEU A 440 -25.08 -23.40 -23.03
N MET A 441 -24.58 -24.08 -24.06
CA MET A 441 -24.89 -23.80 -25.47
C MET A 441 -26.13 -24.57 -25.90
#